data_AF-A0A367Z7U0-F1
#
_entry.id   AF-A0A367Z7U0-F1
#
_cell.length_a   1.000
_cell.length_b   1.000
_cell.length_c   1.000
_cell.angle_alpha   90.00
_cell.angle_beta   90.00
_cell.angle_gamma   90.00
#
_symmetry.space_group_name_H-M   'P 1'
#
loop_
_entity.id
_entity.type
_entity.pdbx_description
1 polymer ?
#
loop_
_entity_poly.entity_id
_entity_poly.type
_entity_poly.pdbx_seq_one_letter_code
_entity_poly.pdbx_strand_id
1 'polypeptide(L)'
;MKIDPRSIAIRGRKLGVLLRNARQAAHKDLEESARFLGISPETLEAFEFGEAFPSLPYLEALAEFYAVPLTHFWGNSLITEQKSLTPDQLDIIREIRQRIIGVLLRKSRQEQGFDLEQLAEQVGIDAGQLERYEFGEEAVPLPILEALAHVLQLEIKAFWDQERLKDSRQIPDQRWQEFQALPEELKNFVCKPVNRPYLELAQRLSEMSVEKLRAVAEGLLEITL
;
A
#
# COMPACT_ATOMS: atom_id res chain seq x y z
N MET A 1 -31.39 -21.39 9.05
CA MET A 1 -30.42 -21.28 10.17
C MET A 1 -30.68 -19.96 10.88
N LYS A 2 -30.95 -19.94 12.20
CA LYS A 2 -31.13 -18.66 12.93
C LYS A 2 -29.76 -18.09 13.28
N ILE A 3 -29.55 -16.80 13.05
CA ILE A 3 -28.31 -16.10 13.41
C ILE A 3 -28.28 -15.94 14.93
N ASP A 4 -27.15 -16.25 15.57
CA ASP A 4 -26.95 -16.06 17.01
C ASP A 4 -26.88 -14.55 17.34
N PRO A 5 -27.75 -14.01 18.21
CA PRO A 5 -27.69 -12.60 18.63
C PRO A 5 -26.31 -12.15 19.13
N ARG A 6 -25.52 -13.05 19.71
CA ARG A 6 -24.14 -12.75 20.16
C ARG A 6 -23.22 -12.40 19.00
N SER A 7 -23.42 -13.02 17.84
CA SER A 7 -22.62 -12.73 16.63
C SER A 7 -22.87 -11.32 16.11
N ILE A 8 -24.12 -10.83 16.22
CA ILE A 8 -24.50 -9.46 15.86
C ILE A 8 -23.83 -8.46 16.80
N ALA A 9 -23.87 -8.70 18.11
CA ALA A 9 -23.23 -7.84 19.10
C ALA A 9 -21.70 -7.76 18.92
N ILE A 10 -21.04 -8.91 18.67
CA ILE A 10 -19.58 -8.95 18.41
C ILE A 10 -19.23 -8.15 17.15
N ARG A 11 -20.01 -8.32 16.07
CA ARG A 11 -19.81 -7.58 14.83
C ARG A 11 -20.01 -6.07 15.02
N GLY A 12 -21.01 -5.70 15.81
CA GLY A 12 -21.32 -4.32 16.17
C GLY A 12 -20.18 -3.63 16.91
N ARG A 13 -19.62 -4.27 17.94
CA ARG A 13 -18.42 -3.74 18.63
C ARG A 13 -17.23 -3.57 17.70
N LYS A 14 -17.01 -4.53 16.82
CA LYS A 14 -15.93 -4.44 15.83
C LYS A 14 -16.15 -3.29 14.84
N LEU A 15 -17.40 -3.05 14.43
CA LEU A 15 -17.75 -1.90 13.61
C LEU A 15 -17.40 -0.59 14.32
N GLY A 16 -17.76 -0.47 15.60
CA GLY A 16 -17.46 0.70 16.42
C GLY A 16 -15.96 1.00 16.50
N VAL A 17 -15.14 -0.03 16.71
CA VAL A 17 -13.67 0.09 16.69
C VAL A 17 -13.15 0.62 15.34
N LEU A 18 -13.67 0.10 14.22
CA LEU A 18 -13.27 0.54 12.89
C LEU A 18 -13.70 1.99 12.61
N LEU A 19 -14.90 2.38 13.05
CA LEU A 19 -15.40 3.75 12.93
C LEU A 19 -14.51 4.76 13.66
N ARG A 20 -14.21 4.46 14.93
CA ARG A 20 -13.33 5.29 15.74
C ARG A 20 -11.94 5.41 15.13
N ASN A 21 -11.37 4.29 14.66
CA ASN A 21 -10.06 4.27 14.03
C ASN A 21 -10.03 5.08 12.72
N ALA A 22 -11.04 4.93 11.86
CA ALA A 22 -11.16 5.72 10.63
C ALA A 22 -11.28 7.21 10.92
N ARG A 23 -12.09 7.60 11.92
CA ARG A 23 -12.22 9.01 12.35
C ARG A 23 -10.88 9.59 12.83
N GLN A 24 -10.17 8.85 13.68
CA GLN A 24 -8.87 9.26 14.20
C GLN A 24 -7.81 9.37 13.10
N ALA A 25 -7.76 8.41 12.19
CA ALA A 25 -6.85 8.43 11.04
C ALA A 25 -7.14 9.59 10.08
N ALA A 26 -8.40 10.03 9.98
CA ALA A 26 -8.80 11.21 9.22
C ALA A 26 -8.58 12.54 9.99
N HIS A 27 -8.03 12.48 11.21
CA HIS A 27 -7.83 13.62 12.11
C HIS A 27 -9.11 14.43 12.37
N LYS A 28 -10.25 13.75 12.46
CA LYS A 28 -11.55 14.35 12.74
C LYS A 28 -11.91 14.23 14.21
N ASP A 29 -12.43 15.31 14.79
CA ASP A 29 -13.02 15.23 16.13
C ASP A 29 -14.45 14.65 16.07
N LEU A 30 -14.99 14.32 17.24
CA LEU A 30 -16.29 13.65 17.35
C LEU A 30 -17.41 14.62 16.95
N GLU A 31 -17.28 15.88 17.33
CA GLU A 31 -18.24 16.95 17.12
C GLU A 31 -18.38 17.34 15.65
N GLU A 32 -17.27 17.43 14.92
CA GLU A 32 -17.19 17.67 13.48
C GLU A 32 -17.88 16.54 12.72
N SER A 33 -17.58 15.29 13.10
CA SER A 33 -18.12 14.09 12.47
C SER A 33 -19.63 13.93 12.71
N ALA A 34 -20.09 14.21 13.94
CA ALA A 34 -21.51 14.18 14.28
C ALA A 34 -22.29 15.27 13.54
N ARG A 35 -21.72 16.48 13.46
CA ARG A 35 -22.28 17.61 12.70
C ARG A 35 -22.40 17.28 11.22
N PHE A 36 -21.37 16.66 10.63
CA PHE A 36 -21.39 16.23 9.23
C PHE A 36 -22.54 15.26 8.95
N LEU A 37 -22.80 14.32 9.86
CA LEU A 37 -23.90 13.36 9.74
C LEU A 37 -25.28 13.92 10.13
N GLY A 38 -25.34 15.13 10.71
CA GLY A 38 -26.59 15.69 11.23
C GLY A 38 -27.13 14.96 12.47
N ILE A 39 -26.25 14.33 13.26
CA ILE A 39 -26.59 13.62 14.50
C ILE A 39 -25.91 14.27 15.72
N SER A 40 -26.27 13.82 16.93
CA SER A 40 -25.61 14.30 18.16
C SER A 40 -24.26 13.58 18.38
N PRO A 41 -23.27 14.22 19.04
CA PRO A 41 -22.01 13.59 19.40
C PRO A 41 -22.19 12.29 20.19
N GLU A 42 -23.17 12.24 21.10
CA GLU A 42 -23.48 11.06 21.91
C GLU A 42 -23.97 9.89 21.05
N THR A 43 -24.70 10.18 19.96
CA THR A 43 -25.16 9.17 19.01
C THR A 43 -23.98 8.58 18.25
N LEU A 44 -23.04 9.42 17.81
CA LEU A 44 -21.83 8.97 17.13
C LEU A 44 -20.92 8.18 18.08
N GLU A 45 -20.80 8.62 19.33
CA GLU A 45 -20.05 7.93 20.38
C GLU A 45 -20.64 6.53 20.66
N ALA A 46 -21.96 6.42 20.74
CA ALA A 46 -22.65 5.13 20.86
C ALA A 46 -22.38 4.19 19.68
N PHE A 47 -22.20 4.74 18.46
CA PHE A 47 -21.74 3.95 17.30
C PHE A 47 -20.31 3.44 17.49
N GLU A 48 -19.40 4.29 17.96
CA GLU A 48 -17.99 3.93 18.20
C GLU A 48 -17.81 2.90 19.33
N PHE A 49 -18.67 2.92 20.35
CA PHE A 49 -18.68 1.90 21.41
C PHE A 49 -19.42 0.61 21.02
N GLY A 50 -20.15 0.62 19.90
CA GLY A 50 -20.98 -0.50 19.46
C GLY A 50 -22.21 -0.74 20.34
N GLU A 51 -22.69 0.32 20.99
CA GLU A 51 -23.94 0.35 21.77
C GLU A 51 -25.15 0.64 20.88
N ALA A 52 -24.92 1.41 19.81
CA ALA A 52 -25.85 1.62 18.70
C ALA A 52 -25.13 1.31 17.37
N PHE A 53 -25.89 1.17 16.29
CA PHE A 53 -25.33 0.80 14.98
C PHE A 53 -25.76 1.79 13.89
N PRO A 54 -24.81 2.31 13.09
CA PRO A 54 -25.16 3.15 11.96
C PRO A 54 -25.84 2.32 10.86
N SER A 55 -26.70 2.98 10.09
CA SER A 55 -27.24 2.42 8.85
C SER A 55 -26.18 2.45 7.74
N LEU A 56 -26.40 1.70 6.66
CA LEU A 56 -25.52 1.73 5.49
C LEU A 56 -25.34 3.16 4.92
N PRO A 57 -26.39 3.99 4.74
CA PRO A 57 -26.22 5.38 4.31
C PRO A 57 -25.29 6.22 5.20
N TYR A 58 -25.33 6.01 6.52
CA TYR A 58 -24.38 6.67 7.42
C TYR A 58 -22.95 6.16 7.23
N LEU A 59 -22.77 4.85 7.00
CA LEU A 59 -21.44 4.30 6.69
C LEU A 59 -20.90 4.82 5.36
N GLU A 60 -21.74 4.97 4.34
CA GLU A 60 -21.36 5.55 3.05
C GLU A 60 -20.89 7.00 3.21
N ALA A 61 -21.67 7.81 3.93
CA ALA A 61 -21.30 9.19 4.22
C ALA A 61 -19.99 9.29 5.02
N LEU A 62 -19.79 8.43 6.03
CA LEU A 62 -18.56 8.39 6.80
C LEU A 62 -17.35 7.89 6.00
N ALA A 63 -17.55 6.93 5.09
CA ALA A 63 -16.49 6.45 4.21
C ALA A 63 -15.94 7.59 3.35
N GLU A 64 -16.84 8.37 2.74
CA GLU A 64 -16.48 9.56 1.97
C GLU A 64 -15.81 10.62 2.85
N PHE A 65 -16.40 10.94 4.01
CA PHE A 65 -15.91 11.99 4.90
C PHE A 65 -14.54 11.70 5.54
N TYR A 66 -14.27 10.43 5.87
CA TYR A 66 -12.98 9.99 6.41
C TYR A 66 -11.98 9.62 5.31
N ALA A 67 -12.37 9.70 4.03
CA ALA A 67 -11.55 9.30 2.89
C ALA A 67 -11.05 7.84 2.98
N VAL A 68 -11.92 6.92 3.40
CA VAL A 68 -11.64 5.48 3.50
C VAL A 68 -12.54 4.68 2.56
N PRO A 69 -12.09 3.55 1.98
CA PRO A 69 -12.97 2.69 1.21
C PRO A 69 -14.13 2.18 2.08
N LEU A 70 -15.36 2.15 1.56
CA LEU A 70 -16.52 1.61 2.27
C LEU A 70 -16.28 0.17 2.81
N THR A 71 -15.50 -0.62 2.07
CA THR A 71 -15.11 -1.99 2.46
C THR A 71 -14.31 -2.05 3.77
N HIS A 72 -13.66 -0.96 4.19
CA HIS A 72 -12.95 -0.87 5.47
C HIS A 72 -13.84 -1.32 6.64
N PHE A 73 -15.11 -0.91 6.66
CA PHE A 73 -16.02 -1.22 7.76
C PHE A 73 -16.43 -2.69 7.86
N TRP A 74 -16.10 -3.54 6.87
CA TRP A 74 -16.29 -4.98 6.89
C TRP A 74 -15.01 -5.77 7.19
N GLY A 75 -13.84 -5.11 7.18
CA GLY A 75 -12.53 -5.74 7.37
C GLY A 75 -12.20 -6.09 8.83
N ASN A 76 -10.97 -6.55 9.04
CA ASN A 76 -10.38 -6.81 10.37
C ASN A 76 -9.20 -5.88 10.66
N SER A 77 -8.86 -4.98 9.74
CA SER A 77 -7.62 -4.21 9.78
C SER A 77 -7.90 -2.78 10.19
N LEU A 78 -7.11 -2.27 11.14
CA LEU A 78 -7.08 -0.87 11.50
C LEU A 78 -6.26 -0.09 10.48
N ILE A 79 -6.69 1.12 10.15
CA ILE A 79 -5.86 2.12 9.50
C ILE A 79 -4.77 2.49 10.49
N THR A 80 -3.57 2.04 10.18
CA THR A 80 -2.39 2.47 10.90
C THR A 80 -2.09 3.87 10.38
N GLU A 81 -2.13 4.87 11.26
CA GLU A 81 -1.75 6.23 10.91
C GLU A 81 -0.43 6.19 10.16
N GLN A 82 -0.42 6.62 8.90
CA GLN A 82 0.81 7.14 8.31
C GLN A 82 1.11 8.38 9.12
N LYS A 83 1.93 8.22 10.16
CA LYS A 83 2.40 9.31 11.00
C LYS A 83 2.89 10.41 10.06
N SER A 84 2.12 11.49 9.95
CA SER A 84 2.54 12.66 9.18
C SER A 84 3.79 13.17 9.88
N LEU A 85 4.93 13.11 9.19
CA LEU A 85 6.20 13.58 9.74
C LEU A 85 6.07 15.06 10.04
N THR A 86 6.39 15.48 11.26
CA THR A 86 6.58 16.91 11.52
C THR A 86 7.81 17.41 10.73
N PRO A 87 7.92 18.72 10.43
CA PRO A 87 9.12 19.27 9.78
C PRO A 87 10.42 18.84 10.48
N ASP A 88 10.47 18.93 11.81
CA ASP A 88 11.65 18.51 12.59
C ASP A 88 11.97 17.01 12.43
N GLN A 89 10.95 16.15 12.37
CA GLN A 89 11.14 14.72 12.14
C GLN A 89 11.61 14.44 10.72
N LEU A 90 11.11 15.20 9.74
CA LEU A 90 11.54 15.09 8.34
C LEU A 90 13.01 15.47 8.20
N ASP A 91 13.46 16.52 8.88
CA ASP A 91 14.85 16.96 8.84
C ASP A 91 15.78 15.93 9.46
N ILE A 92 15.44 15.39 10.65
CA ILE A 92 16.19 14.30 11.29
C ILE A 92 16.27 13.07 10.36
N ILE A 93 15.16 12.68 9.73
CA ILE A 93 15.14 11.54 8.81
C ILE A 93 16.02 11.81 7.58
N ARG A 94 15.97 13.03 7.02
CA ARG A 94 16.81 13.41 5.88
C ARG A 94 18.29 13.31 6.21
N GLU A 95 18.72 13.86 7.35
CA GLU A 95 20.12 13.81 7.80
C GLU A 95 20.61 12.37 7.98
N ILE A 96 19.81 11.52 8.64
CA ILE A 96 20.15 10.11 8.84
C ILE A 96 20.26 9.39 7.49
N ARG A 97 19.29 9.59 6.59
CA ARG A 97 19.27 8.94 5.26
C ARG A 97 20.46 9.38 4.42
N GLN A 98 20.78 10.67 4.43
CA GLN A 98 21.91 11.23 3.71
C GLN A 98 23.24 10.60 4.18
N ARG A 99 23.42 10.43 5.50
CA ARG A 99 24.59 9.74 6.06
C ARG A 99 24.69 8.28 5.59
N ILE A 100 23.57 7.55 5.62
CA ILE A 100 23.52 6.14 5.20
C ILE A 100 23.90 6.02 3.71
N ILE A 101 23.36 6.90 2.86
CA ILE A 101 23.67 6.93 1.43
C ILE A 101 25.17 7.20 1.21
N GLY A 102 25.73 8.22 1.89
CA GLY A 102 27.16 8.54 1.80
C GLY A 102 28.06 7.39 2.23
N VAL A 103 27.74 6.71 3.34
CA VAL A 103 28.49 5.53 3.81
C VAL A 103 28.44 4.39 2.79
N LEU A 104 27.28 4.15 2.17
CA LEU A 104 27.13 3.10 1.16
C LEU A 104 27.95 3.42 -0.10
N LEU A 105 27.94 4.67 -0.56
CA LEU A 105 28.77 5.14 -1.68
C LEU A 105 30.25 4.94 -1.38
N ARG A 106 30.73 5.44 -0.23
CA ARG A 106 32.13 5.31 0.19
C ARG A 106 32.57 3.86 0.27
N LYS A 107 31.77 3.03 0.91
CA LYS A 107 32.05 1.59 1.04
C LYS A 107 32.20 0.95 -0.35
N SER A 108 31.25 1.20 -1.25
CA SER A 108 31.25 0.59 -2.58
C SER A 108 32.42 1.11 -3.45
N ARG A 109 32.75 2.40 -3.35
CA ARG A 109 33.93 2.98 -4.00
C ARG A 109 35.22 2.29 -3.54
N GLN A 110 35.38 2.13 -2.22
CA GLN A 110 36.56 1.47 -1.64
C GLN A 110 36.63 -0.02 -2.02
N GLU A 111 35.51 -0.73 -2.04
CA GLU A 111 35.44 -2.14 -2.46
C GLU A 111 35.84 -2.32 -3.94
N GLN A 112 35.59 -1.31 -4.77
CA GLN A 112 35.99 -1.31 -6.18
C GLN A 112 37.39 -0.72 -6.43
N GLY A 113 38.07 -0.25 -5.37
CA GLY A 113 39.43 0.25 -5.45
C GLY A 113 39.57 1.63 -6.10
N PHE A 114 38.48 2.38 -6.23
CA PHE A 114 38.53 3.76 -6.73
C PHE A 114 39.03 4.73 -5.66
N ASP A 115 39.95 5.62 -6.03
CA ASP A 115 40.20 6.83 -5.25
C ASP A 115 39.09 7.88 -5.49
N LEU A 116 39.15 9.02 -4.78
CA LEU A 116 38.10 10.04 -4.87
C LEU A 116 38.12 10.70 -6.25
N GLU A 117 39.31 11.00 -6.76
CA GLU A 117 39.54 11.68 -8.02
C GLU A 117 39.01 10.87 -9.21
N GLN A 118 39.30 9.57 -9.25
CA GLN A 118 38.86 8.65 -10.31
C GLN A 118 37.33 8.55 -10.39
N LEU A 119 36.66 8.37 -9.25
CA LEU A 119 35.19 8.25 -9.26
C LEU A 119 34.53 9.59 -9.60
N ALA A 120 35.05 10.69 -9.04
CA ALA A 120 34.54 12.02 -9.31
C ALA A 120 34.68 12.40 -10.79
N GLU A 121 35.81 12.07 -11.42
CA GLU A 121 36.04 12.27 -12.85
C GLU A 121 35.04 11.48 -13.71
N GLN A 122 34.76 10.21 -13.38
CA GLN A 122 33.81 9.40 -14.14
C GLN A 122 32.36 9.94 -14.09
N VAL A 123 32.00 10.63 -13.01
CA VAL A 123 30.67 11.21 -12.82
C VAL A 123 30.62 12.69 -13.23
N GLY A 124 31.77 13.31 -13.52
CA GLY A 124 31.87 14.71 -13.92
C GLY A 124 31.64 15.69 -12.76
N ILE A 125 32.07 15.33 -11.55
CA ILE A 125 31.98 16.17 -10.34
C ILE A 125 33.37 16.42 -9.74
N ASP A 126 33.45 17.36 -8.79
CA ASP A 126 34.67 17.61 -8.04
C ASP A 126 34.91 16.54 -6.96
N ALA A 127 36.18 16.16 -6.72
CA ALA A 127 36.54 15.15 -5.72
C ALA A 127 36.16 15.56 -4.29
N GLY A 128 36.28 16.85 -3.96
CA GLY A 128 35.82 17.38 -2.68
C GLY A 128 34.30 17.38 -2.56
N GLN A 129 33.57 17.53 -3.67
CA GLN A 129 32.11 17.36 -3.68
C GLN A 129 31.71 15.90 -3.44
N LEU A 130 32.37 14.94 -4.08
CA LEU A 130 32.18 13.52 -3.81
C LEU A 130 32.46 13.20 -2.34
N GLU A 131 33.52 13.77 -1.76
CA GLU A 131 33.87 13.58 -0.36
C GLU A 131 32.74 14.06 0.57
N ARG A 132 32.19 15.26 0.35
CA ARG A 132 31.05 15.78 1.15
C ARG A 132 29.80 14.89 1.03
N TYR A 133 29.55 14.32 -0.14
CA TYR A 133 28.49 13.33 -0.32
C TYR A 133 28.74 12.06 0.50
N GLU A 134 29.96 11.52 0.47
CA GLU A 134 30.35 10.31 1.21
C GLU A 134 30.28 10.49 2.74
N PHE A 135 30.53 11.70 3.25
CA PHE A 135 30.39 12.02 4.67
C PHE A 135 28.95 12.40 5.06
N GLY A 136 28.05 12.55 4.08
CA GLY A 136 26.67 12.98 4.30
C GLY A 136 26.55 14.43 4.75
N GLU A 137 27.53 15.28 4.41
CA GLU A 137 27.50 16.72 4.65
C GLU A 137 26.64 17.44 3.60
N GLU A 138 26.65 16.94 2.37
CA GLU A 138 25.84 17.44 1.25
C GLU A 138 24.92 16.34 0.71
N ALA A 139 23.68 16.69 0.34
CA ALA A 139 22.71 15.72 -0.10
C ALA A 139 23.01 15.37 -1.56
N VAL A 140 23.15 14.08 -1.88
CA VAL A 140 23.47 13.64 -3.23
C VAL A 140 22.26 13.88 -4.15
N PRO A 141 22.35 14.73 -5.19
CA PRO A 141 21.28 14.90 -6.15
C PRO A 141 20.99 13.58 -6.86
N LEU A 142 19.72 13.26 -7.10
CA LEU A 142 19.32 11.96 -7.67
C LEU A 142 20.04 11.61 -8.98
N PRO A 143 20.20 12.51 -9.97
CA PRO A 143 20.94 12.18 -11.19
C PRO A 143 22.41 11.83 -10.94
N ILE A 144 23.04 12.48 -9.96
CA ILE A 144 24.42 12.17 -9.55
C ILE A 144 24.46 10.83 -8.82
N LEU A 145 23.48 10.55 -7.96
CA LEU A 145 23.36 9.26 -7.29
C LEU A 145 23.16 8.11 -8.29
N GLU A 146 22.37 8.32 -9.34
CA GLU A 146 22.18 7.35 -10.43
C GLU A 146 23.47 7.11 -11.22
N ALA A 147 24.23 8.17 -11.53
CA ALA A 147 25.52 8.06 -12.19
C ALA A 147 26.56 7.33 -11.32
N LEU A 148 26.66 7.68 -10.03
CA LEU A 148 27.51 6.99 -9.07
C LEU A 148 27.12 5.52 -8.94
N ALA A 149 25.83 5.22 -8.82
CA ALA A 149 25.33 3.85 -8.76
C ALA A 149 25.68 3.07 -10.04
N HIS A 150 25.57 3.69 -11.21
CA HIS A 150 25.96 3.07 -12.48
C HIS A 150 27.45 2.72 -12.53
N VAL A 151 28.34 3.67 -12.22
CA VAL A 151 29.80 3.45 -12.20
C VAL A 151 30.17 2.40 -11.17
N LEU A 152 29.55 2.45 -9.99
CA LEU A 152 29.76 1.51 -8.89
C LEU A 152 28.98 0.19 -9.06
N GLN A 153 28.30 -0.04 -10.19
CA GLN A 153 27.54 -1.26 -10.46
C GLN A 153 26.51 -1.61 -9.36
N LEU A 154 25.96 -0.59 -8.70
CA LEU A 154 24.90 -0.72 -7.71
C LEU A 154 23.54 -0.52 -8.38
N GLU A 155 22.55 -1.30 -7.95
CA GLU A 155 21.17 -0.99 -8.29
C GLU A 155 20.66 0.19 -7.44
N ILE A 156 19.93 1.13 -8.04
CA ILE A 156 19.39 2.32 -7.33
C ILE A 156 18.54 1.94 -6.11
N LYS A 157 17.92 0.75 -6.14
CA LYS A 157 17.14 0.18 -5.03
C LYS A 157 17.96 -0.09 -3.77
N ALA A 158 19.29 -0.17 -3.86
CA ALA A 158 20.18 -0.32 -2.71
C ALA A 158 20.15 0.91 -1.79
N PHE A 159 19.81 2.09 -2.34
CA PHE A 159 19.70 3.35 -1.60
C PHE A 159 18.29 3.63 -1.08
N TRP A 160 17.35 2.69 -1.25
CA TRP A 160 15.97 2.87 -0.78
C TRP A 160 15.85 2.67 0.73
N ASP A 161 14.88 3.35 1.33
CA ASP A 161 14.50 3.13 2.73
C ASP A 161 13.59 1.89 2.82
N GLN A 162 14.23 0.70 2.84
CA GLN A 162 13.52 -0.58 2.80
C GLN A 162 12.62 -0.81 4.02
N GLU A 163 12.89 -0.17 5.16
CA GLU A 163 12.04 -0.28 6.35
C GLU A 163 10.75 0.50 6.16
N ARG A 164 10.82 1.78 5.74
CA ARG A 164 9.60 2.57 5.43
C ARG A 164 8.83 2.05 4.21
N LEU A 165 9.50 1.41 3.25
CA LEU A 165 8.86 0.76 2.10
C LEU A 165 8.12 -0.54 2.47
N LYS A 166 8.40 -1.15 3.62
CA LYS A 166 7.61 -2.28 4.13
C LYS A 166 6.30 -1.78 4.75
N ASP A 167 6.34 -0.66 5.46
CA ASP A 167 5.16 -0.08 6.12
C ASP A 167 4.19 0.61 5.14
N SER A 168 4.69 1.23 4.08
CA SER A 168 3.86 1.90 3.06
C SER A 168 3.07 0.96 2.13
N ARG A 169 3.36 -0.35 2.15
CA ARG A 169 2.60 -1.38 1.42
C ARG A 169 1.25 -1.73 2.05
N GLN A 170 0.85 -1.04 3.11
CA GLN A 170 -0.39 -1.27 3.83
C GLN A 170 -1.61 -0.51 3.29
N ILE A 171 -1.58 0.00 2.05
CA ILE A 171 -2.85 0.37 1.40
C ILE A 171 -3.57 -0.96 1.12
N PRO A 172 -4.70 -1.27 1.78
CA PRO A 172 -5.40 -2.52 1.55
C PRO A 172 -6.10 -2.39 0.20
N ASP A 173 -5.43 -2.80 -0.87
CA ASP A 173 -6.12 -3.05 -2.14
C ASP A 173 -6.98 -4.30 -1.93
N GLN A 174 -8.30 -4.12 -1.90
CA GLN A 174 -9.27 -5.21 -1.78
C GLN A 174 -9.03 -6.29 -2.85
N ARG A 175 -8.60 -5.90 -4.05
CA ARG A 175 -8.26 -6.84 -5.14
C ARG A 175 -7.04 -7.67 -4.78
N TRP A 176 -6.08 -7.09 -4.07
CA TRP A 176 -4.91 -7.81 -3.59
C TRP A 176 -5.28 -8.81 -2.48
N GLN A 177 -6.19 -8.44 -1.58
CA GLN A 177 -6.68 -9.37 -0.55
C GLN A 177 -7.45 -10.54 -1.17
N GLU A 178 -8.33 -10.26 -2.12
CA GLU A 178 -9.07 -11.29 -2.86
C GLU A 178 -8.14 -12.19 -3.67
N PHE A 179 -7.12 -11.63 -4.31
CA PHE A 179 -6.09 -12.41 -5.00
C PHE A 179 -5.31 -13.31 -4.04
N GLN A 180 -4.92 -12.81 -2.87
CA GLN A 180 -4.21 -13.60 -1.86
C GLN A 180 -5.06 -14.75 -1.28
N ALA A 181 -6.37 -14.55 -1.20
CA ALA A 181 -7.32 -15.57 -0.77
C ALA A 181 -7.55 -16.70 -1.79
N LEU A 182 -7.08 -16.56 -3.03
CA LEU A 182 -7.15 -17.62 -4.02
C LEU A 182 -6.30 -18.84 -3.61
N PRO A 183 -6.73 -20.07 -3.94
CA PRO A 183 -5.92 -21.28 -3.82
C PRO A 183 -4.55 -21.11 -4.46
N GLU A 184 -3.51 -21.70 -3.85
CA GLU A 184 -2.12 -21.57 -4.29
C GLU A 184 -1.92 -22.02 -5.74
N GLU A 185 -2.63 -23.07 -6.15
CA GLU A 185 -2.63 -23.60 -7.51
C GLU A 185 -3.13 -22.57 -8.53
N LEU A 186 -4.19 -21.83 -8.20
CA LEU A 186 -4.73 -20.78 -9.05
C LEU A 186 -3.81 -19.56 -9.12
N LYS A 187 -3.23 -19.16 -7.98
CA LYS A 187 -2.22 -18.08 -7.96
C LYS A 187 -1.03 -18.44 -8.85
N ASN A 188 -0.51 -19.66 -8.73
CA ASN A 188 0.58 -20.17 -9.56
C ASN A 188 0.21 -20.26 -11.04
N PHE A 189 -1.05 -20.55 -11.37
CA PHE A 189 -1.54 -20.56 -12.73
C PHE A 189 -1.61 -19.15 -13.32
N VAL A 190 -2.18 -18.19 -12.59
CA VAL A 190 -2.36 -16.80 -13.06
C VAL A 190 -1.03 -16.08 -13.23
N CYS A 191 -0.06 -16.33 -12.35
CA CYS A 191 1.26 -15.67 -12.39
C CYS A 191 2.15 -16.10 -13.57
N LYS A 192 1.76 -17.09 -14.38
CA LYS A 192 2.53 -17.55 -15.55
C LYS A 192 2.13 -16.76 -16.80
N PRO A 193 3.05 -16.00 -17.45
CA PRO A 193 2.73 -15.20 -18.63
C PRO A 193 2.15 -16.03 -19.80
N VAL A 194 2.60 -17.28 -19.95
CA VAL A 194 2.09 -18.22 -20.97
C VAL A 194 0.60 -18.54 -20.80
N ASN A 195 0.03 -18.33 -19.61
CA ASN A 195 -1.37 -18.65 -19.33
C ASN A 195 -2.34 -17.51 -19.68
N ARG A 196 -1.84 -16.35 -20.11
CA ARG A 196 -2.65 -15.18 -20.48
C ARG A 196 -3.79 -15.51 -21.47
N PRO A 197 -3.59 -16.30 -22.54
CA PRO A 197 -4.66 -16.64 -23.47
C PRO A 197 -5.83 -17.39 -22.80
N TYR A 198 -5.57 -18.24 -21.80
CA TYR A 198 -6.61 -18.95 -21.07
C TYR A 198 -7.43 -18.01 -20.18
N LEU A 199 -6.77 -17.02 -19.58
CA LEU A 199 -7.44 -16.01 -18.75
C LEU A 199 -8.33 -15.09 -19.59
N GLU A 200 -7.83 -14.65 -20.75
CA GLU A 200 -8.60 -13.84 -21.70
C GLU A 200 -9.81 -14.62 -22.26
N LEU A 201 -9.66 -15.92 -22.49
CA LEU A 201 -10.77 -16.80 -22.87
C LEU A 201 -11.80 -16.92 -21.75
N ALA A 202 -11.36 -17.18 -20.52
CA ALA A 202 -12.25 -17.28 -19.36
C ALA A 202 -13.04 -15.97 -19.13
N GLN A 203 -12.39 -14.82 -19.31
CA GLN A 203 -13.04 -13.52 -19.25
C GLN A 203 -14.13 -13.38 -20.32
N ARG A 204 -13.80 -13.67 -21.59
CA ARG A 204 -14.79 -13.60 -22.69
C ARG A 204 -15.99 -14.52 -22.44
N LEU A 205 -15.74 -15.74 -21.95
CA LEU A 205 -16.81 -16.69 -21.61
C LEU A 205 -17.72 -16.15 -20.51
N SER A 206 -17.17 -15.48 -19.50
CA SER A 206 -17.96 -14.91 -18.40
C SER A 206 -18.91 -13.78 -18.82
N GLU A 207 -18.62 -13.12 -19.95
CA GLU A 207 -19.40 -12.01 -20.51
C GLU A 207 -20.49 -12.48 -21.49
N MET A 208 -20.53 -13.77 -21.85
CA MET A 208 -21.48 -14.32 -22.82
C MET A 208 -22.84 -14.65 -22.18
N SER A 209 -23.90 -14.61 -23.00
CA SER A 209 -25.23 -15.07 -22.55
C SER A 209 -25.27 -16.59 -22.37
N VAL A 210 -26.18 -17.05 -21.52
CA VAL A 210 -26.33 -18.48 -21.18
C VAL A 210 -26.60 -19.34 -22.42
N GLU A 211 -27.34 -18.82 -23.40
CA GLU A 211 -27.65 -19.50 -24.66
C GLU A 211 -26.39 -19.70 -25.51
N LYS A 212 -25.54 -18.65 -25.60
CA LYS A 212 -24.28 -18.74 -26.35
C LYS A 212 -23.28 -19.68 -25.67
N LEU A 213 -23.23 -19.70 -24.33
CA LEU A 213 -22.40 -20.62 -23.58
C LEU A 213 -22.81 -22.08 -23.79
N ARG A 214 -24.12 -22.37 -23.84
CA ARG A 214 -24.63 -23.71 -24.14
C ARG A 214 -24.29 -24.16 -25.55
N ALA A 215 -24.45 -23.29 -26.55
CA ALA A 215 -24.10 -23.62 -27.93
C ALA A 215 -22.59 -23.92 -28.10
N VAL A 216 -21.71 -23.18 -27.39
CA VAL A 216 -20.26 -23.47 -27.38
C VAL A 216 -19.97 -24.82 -26.70
N ALA A 217 -20.66 -25.13 -25.59
CA ALA A 217 -20.49 -26.41 -24.90
C ALA A 217 -20.98 -27.61 -25.72
N GLU A 218 -22.13 -27.48 -26.40
CA GLU A 218 -22.66 -28.49 -27.33
C GLU A 218 -21.70 -28.72 -28.49
N GLY A 219 -21.19 -27.64 -29.10
CA GLY A 219 -20.18 -27.73 -30.15
C GLY A 219 -18.91 -28.46 -29.68
N LEU A 220 -18.40 -28.16 -28.47
CA LEU A 220 -17.22 -28.84 -27.91
C LEU A 220 -17.47 -30.33 -27.60
N LEU A 221 -18.69 -30.70 -27.21
CA LEU A 221 -19.09 -32.10 -27.00
C LEU A 221 -19.13 -32.89 -28.31
N GLU A 222 -19.62 -32.29 -29.39
CA GLU A 222 -19.69 -32.95 -30.71
C GLU A 222 -18.32 -33.24 -31.33
N ILE A 223 -17.30 -32.41 -31.08
CA ILE A 223 -15.93 -32.65 -31.56
C ILE A 223 -15.10 -33.56 -30.65
N THR A 224 -15.62 -33.95 -29.48
CA THR A 224 -14.91 -34.81 -28.52
C THR A 224 -15.52 -36.21 -28.39
N LEU A 225 -16.61 -36.51 -29.13
CA LEU A 225 -17.25 -37.82 -29.30
C LEU A 225 -16.89 -38.43 -30.67
#